data_AF-A0A1B6J3M2-F1
#
_entry.id   AF-A0A1B6J3M2-F1
#
_cell.length_a   1.000
_cell.length_b   1.000
_cell.length_c   1.000
_cell.angle_alpha   90.00
_cell.angle_beta   90.00
_cell.angle_gamma   90.00
#
_symmetry.space_group_name_H-M   'P 1'
#
loop_
_entity.id
_entity.type
_entity.pdbx_description
1 polymer ?
#
loop_
_entity_poly.entity_id
_entity_poly.type
_entity_poly.pdbx_seq_one_letter_code
_entity_poly.pdbx_strand_id
1 'polypeptide(L)'
;MTDKRRGNIKVLICGDVNGKFKTLYSRVEKVNKKSGPFDLLLCAGNFFGANTSIDEWNLYKSGKKSVPVYTNILGPTDERLTKFYPDINGCELAPNISYLGKRGVFSTSGGLKLAYVSGLEDSDSSACSFTAADVTRVRDSCIKGQPSYRGIDILLTSQWPQGVLQRDENAKVKAPKGSELLSWLAVQLKPRYHFVGLEGIFYERPPYRNLDTGSDSGAHLTRFMSLGEVGGDARWLYAASLTPVDIMSAQELRQQTTDQTELPYTGRALSATVSGASDNSAGHQYFYDMTPAKQSRDGDGPREKRAKMEFDQSSCWFCLSSPQVEKHLVISIGQEVYLALAKGSLVDGHVLILPVTHHQAAAHLPDSVTAEIQKFQDALRKCYAKDGKVPVFFERNYKTSHLQIQVIPVSKSVSPKLKMVFEDHAEAEGFSVDELPPHARLDQIVQPNTPYFYVELPSGERLYHRVRKHFPLHFGREVLASSQVLDMEERADWKNCSLSKDEEARMALKFRATFKPFDFTL
;
A
#
# COMPACT_ATOMS: atom_id res chain seq x y z
N MET A 1 -2.72 -1.47 -33.09
CA MET A 1 -2.44 -0.02 -33.14
C MET A 1 -1.94 0.45 -31.78
N THR A 2 -0.61 0.50 -31.66
CA THR A 2 0.21 1.38 -30.80
C THR A 2 -0.21 1.62 -29.33
N ASP A 3 0.40 0.80 -28.48
CA ASP A 3 0.79 1.06 -27.09
C ASP A 3 1.62 2.36 -26.97
N LYS A 4 0.99 3.46 -26.54
CA LYS A 4 1.66 4.78 -26.44
C LYS A 4 1.11 5.72 -25.34
N ARG A 5 0.57 5.19 -24.23
CA ARG A 5 0.07 6.04 -23.10
C ARG A 5 0.54 5.64 -21.70
N ARG A 6 1.72 5.05 -21.55
CA ARG A 6 2.23 4.62 -20.22
C ARG A 6 3.01 5.68 -19.42
N GLY A 7 2.85 6.97 -19.71
CA GLY A 7 3.62 8.04 -19.02
C GLY A 7 2.80 8.95 -18.12
N ASN A 8 1.72 9.55 -18.66
CA ASN A 8 1.00 10.64 -18.00
C ASN A 8 -0.51 10.44 -18.09
N ILE A 9 -1.19 10.66 -16.97
CA ILE A 9 -2.64 10.56 -16.83
C ILE A 9 -3.21 11.97 -16.81
N LYS A 10 -4.20 12.24 -17.64
CA LYS A 10 -4.84 13.55 -17.73
C LYS A 10 -6.07 13.57 -16.82
N VAL A 11 -6.02 14.38 -15.78
CA VAL A 11 -7.10 14.53 -14.81
C VAL A 11 -7.68 15.93 -14.85
N LEU A 12 -9.00 16.03 -14.71
CA LEU A 12 -9.72 17.26 -14.42
C LEU A 12 -10.08 17.25 -12.94
N ILE A 13 -9.98 18.40 -12.29
CA ILE A 13 -10.43 18.60 -10.92
C ILE A 13 -11.36 19.80 -10.90
N CYS A 14 -12.54 19.64 -10.29
CA CYS A 14 -13.49 20.71 -10.05
C CYS A 14 -13.76 20.92 -8.56
N GLY A 15 -14.12 22.16 -8.21
CA GLY A 15 -14.60 22.52 -6.86
C GLY A 15 -16.07 22.14 -6.66
N ASP A 16 -16.83 23.01 -5.99
CA ASP A 16 -18.24 22.78 -5.66
C ASP A 16 -19.14 22.89 -6.88
N VAL A 17 -19.82 21.80 -7.23
CA VAL A 17 -20.77 21.75 -8.34
C VAL A 17 -22.15 22.26 -7.92
N ASN A 18 -22.57 21.96 -6.68
CA ASN A 18 -23.85 22.39 -6.10
C ASN A 18 -25.06 22.15 -7.02
N GLY A 19 -25.06 21.04 -7.78
CA GLY A 19 -26.13 20.69 -8.71
C GLY A 19 -26.08 21.37 -10.09
N LYS A 20 -25.08 22.21 -10.39
CA LYS A 20 -24.92 22.91 -11.68
C LYS A 20 -24.33 22.01 -12.78
N PHE A 21 -24.93 20.84 -13.01
CA PHE A 21 -24.39 19.79 -13.89
C PHE A 21 -24.21 20.23 -15.34
N LYS A 22 -25.20 20.93 -15.92
CA LYS A 22 -25.12 21.45 -17.29
C LYS A 22 -23.90 22.35 -17.51
N THR A 23 -23.63 23.25 -16.56
CA THR A 23 -22.51 24.19 -16.62
C THR A 23 -21.18 23.43 -16.52
N LEU A 24 -21.09 22.47 -15.59
CA LEU A 24 -19.92 21.60 -15.43
C LEU A 24 -19.62 20.84 -16.73
N TYR A 25 -20.57 20.02 -17.19
CA TYR A 25 -20.30 19.10 -18.30
C TYR A 25 -20.15 19.82 -19.64
N SER A 26 -20.84 20.93 -19.86
CA SER A 26 -20.61 21.75 -21.07
C SER A 26 -19.18 22.30 -21.11
N ARG A 27 -18.63 22.73 -19.96
CA ARG A 27 -17.24 23.20 -19.89
C ARG A 27 -16.25 22.04 -20.03
N VAL A 28 -16.51 20.92 -19.35
CA VAL A 28 -15.67 19.71 -19.42
C VAL A 28 -15.60 19.21 -20.86
N GLU A 29 -16.71 19.17 -21.59
CA GLU A 29 -16.73 18.74 -22.98
C GLU A 29 -15.87 19.66 -23.87
N LYS A 30 -15.97 20.99 -23.70
CA LYS A 30 -15.12 21.95 -24.42
C LYS A 30 -13.63 21.76 -24.11
N VAL A 31 -13.30 21.56 -22.84
CA VAL A 31 -11.91 21.35 -22.41
C VAL A 31 -11.39 20.00 -22.90
N ASN A 32 -12.21 18.95 -22.87
CA ASN A 32 -11.87 17.61 -23.37
C ASN A 32 -11.65 17.62 -24.88
N LYS A 33 -12.46 18.35 -25.65
CA LYS A 33 -12.25 18.57 -27.08
C LYS A 33 -10.95 19.32 -27.39
N LYS A 34 -10.57 20.30 -26.56
CA LYS A 34 -9.37 21.12 -26.78
C LYS A 34 -8.06 20.46 -26.33
N SER A 35 -8.08 19.81 -25.17
CA SER A 35 -6.87 19.37 -24.45
C SER A 35 -6.90 17.91 -24.01
N GLY A 36 -7.97 17.18 -24.31
CA GLY A 36 -8.17 15.78 -23.92
C GLY A 36 -7.43 14.76 -24.80
N PRO A 37 -7.88 13.50 -24.80
CA PRO A 37 -8.90 12.96 -23.90
C PRO A 37 -8.42 12.97 -22.44
N PHE A 38 -9.29 13.38 -21.52
CA PHE A 38 -9.07 13.24 -20.07
C PHE A 38 -9.58 11.89 -19.58
N ASP A 39 -8.84 11.29 -18.66
CA ASP A 39 -9.12 9.95 -18.14
C ASP A 39 -10.13 9.99 -16.98
N LEU A 40 -10.12 11.08 -16.19
CA LEU A 40 -10.90 11.20 -14.96
C LEU A 40 -11.25 12.67 -14.64
N LEU A 41 -12.44 12.90 -14.10
CA LEU A 41 -12.87 14.13 -13.44
C LEU A 41 -13.05 13.88 -11.93
N LEU A 42 -12.40 14.68 -11.08
CA LEU A 42 -12.51 14.62 -9.62
C LEU A 42 -13.28 15.84 -9.10
N CYS A 43 -14.33 15.63 -8.33
CA CYS A 43 -15.04 16.69 -7.62
C CYS A 43 -14.52 16.78 -6.17
N ALA A 44 -13.77 17.83 -5.86
CA ALA A 44 -13.23 18.09 -4.51
C ALA A 44 -14.27 18.67 -3.55
N GLY A 45 -15.31 19.31 -4.08
CA GLY A 45 -16.37 19.95 -3.30
C GLY A 45 -17.71 19.21 -3.36
N ASN A 46 -18.77 19.91 -2.98
CA ASN A 46 -20.13 19.40 -3.01
C ASN A 46 -20.61 19.19 -4.45
N PHE A 47 -20.90 17.94 -4.81
CA PHE A 47 -21.48 17.64 -6.12
C PHE A 47 -22.96 18.06 -6.21
N PHE A 48 -23.72 17.71 -5.16
CA PHE A 48 -25.11 18.11 -4.97
C PHE A 48 -25.19 19.32 -4.04
N GLY A 49 -26.10 20.24 -4.33
CA GLY A 49 -26.44 21.38 -3.46
C GLY A 49 -27.90 21.33 -2.97
N ALA A 50 -28.25 22.23 -2.04
CA ALA A 50 -29.62 22.33 -1.50
C ALA A 50 -30.69 22.53 -2.58
N ASN A 51 -30.34 23.24 -3.67
CA ASN A 51 -31.22 23.57 -4.78
C ASN A 51 -31.02 22.66 -6.00
N THR A 52 -30.51 21.43 -5.81
CA THR A 52 -30.31 20.49 -6.92
C THR A 52 -31.65 20.14 -7.55
N SER A 53 -31.80 20.39 -8.85
CA SER A 53 -32.97 19.95 -9.63
C SER A 53 -32.96 18.42 -9.75
N ILE A 54 -33.95 17.78 -9.13
CA ILE A 54 -34.15 16.34 -9.18
C ILE A 54 -34.46 15.89 -10.62
N ASP A 55 -35.23 16.69 -11.36
CA ASP A 55 -35.55 16.42 -12.76
C ASP A 55 -34.30 16.40 -13.63
N GLU A 56 -33.40 17.38 -13.45
CA GLU A 56 -32.12 17.38 -14.17
C GLU A 56 -31.26 16.18 -13.78
N TRP A 57 -31.17 15.87 -12.48
CA TRP A 57 -30.42 14.72 -11.99
C TRP A 57 -30.94 13.39 -12.57
N ASN A 58 -32.26 13.22 -12.65
CA ASN A 58 -32.91 12.04 -13.21
C ASN A 58 -32.55 11.80 -14.69
N LEU A 59 -32.24 12.86 -15.45
CA LEU A 59 -31.77 12.71 -16.84
C LEU A 59 -30.39 12.07 -16.92
N TYR A 60 -29.49 12.38 -15.98
CA TYR A 60 -28.18 11.73 -15.90
C TYR A 60 -28.31 10.31 -15.34
N LYS A 61 -29.13 10.12 -14.29
CA LYS A 61 -29.36 8.81 -13.67
C LYS A 61 -29.97 7.79 -14.64
N SER A 62 -30.89 8.22 -15.50
CA SER A 62 -31.49 7.38 -16.55
C SER A 62 -30.61 7.20 -17.80
N GLY A 63 -29.45 7.88 -17.88
CA GLY A 63 -28.57 7.83 -19.06
C GLY A 63 -29.06 8.65 -20.26
N LYS A 64 -30.17 9.39 -20.14
CA LYS A 64 -30.67 10.28 -21.21
C LYS A 64 -29.69 11.41 -21.53
N LYS A 65 -28.92 11.86 -20.54
CA LYS A 65 -27.78 12.76 -20.73
C LYS A 65 -26.49 11.99 -20.44
N SER A 66 -25.57 11.99 -21.40
CA SER A 66 -24.27 11.37 -21.25
C SER A 66 -23.28 12.29 -20.54
N VAL A 67 -22.39 11.68 -19.77
CA VAL A 67 -21.30 12.35 -19.07
C VAL A 67 -20.02 12.15 -19.88
N PRO A 68 -19.32 13.24 -20.26
CA PRO A 68 -18.23 13.17 -21.25
C PRO A 68 -16.92 12.56 -20.70
N VAL A 69 -16.72 12.56 -19.39
CA VAL A 69 -15.53 12.04 -18.70
C VAL A 69 -15.97 11.36 -17.41
N TYR A 70 -15.43 10.18 -17.12
CA TYR A 70 -15.74 9.46 -15.88
C TYR A 70 -15.51 10.35 -14.65
N THR A 71 -16.55 10.52 -13.82
CA THR A 71 -16.61 11.53 -12.76
C THR A 71 -16.67 10.86 -11.38
N ASN A 72 -15.65 11.09 -10.57
CA ASN A 72 -15.60 10.65 -9.18
C ASN A 72 -15.89 11.82 -8.24
N ILE A 73 -16.79 11.57 -7.28
CA ILE A 73 -17.24 12.59 -6.34
C ILE A 73 -17.00 12.18 -4.89
N LEU A 74 -16.82 13.18 -4.03
CA LEU A 74 -16.84 13.02 -2.57
C LEU A 74 -18.28 12.95 -2.04
N GLY A 75 -18.37 12.55 -0.77
CA GLY A 75 -19.63 12.36 -0.06
C GLY A 75 -20.27 13.68 0.41
N PRO A 76 -21.46 13.59 1.01
CA PRO A 76 -22.20 14.76 1.47
C PRO A 76 -21.50 15.45 2.64
N THR A 77 -21.67 16.76 2.76
CA THR A 77 -21.29 17.53 3.95
C THR A 77 -22.48 17.93 4.82
N ASP A 78 -23.69 17.59 4.38
CA ASP A 78 -24.95 17.97 5.01
C ASP A 78 -25.92 16.78 4.94
N GLU A 79 -26.60 16.49 6.04
CA GLU A 79 -27.57 15.40 6.16
C GLU A 79 -28.67 15.48 5.09
N ARG A 80 -29.06 16.68 4.66
CA ARG A 80 -30.09 16.88 3.62
C ARG A 80 -29.69 16.31 2.26
N LEU A 81 -28.38 16.16 2.03
CA LEU A 81 -27.82 15.65 0.78
C LEU A 81 -27.63 14.13 0.80
N THR A 82 -27.70 13.48 1.97
CA THR A 82 -27.52 12.02 2.12
C THR A 82 -28.48 11.21 1.25
N LYS A 83 -29.68 11.74 0.97
CA LYS A 83 -30.68 11.13 0.08
C LYS A 83 -30.17 10.82 -1.35
N PHE A 84 -29.12 11.51 -1.80
CA PHE A 84 -28.51 11.28 -3.11
C PHE A 84 -27.43 10.17 -3.09
N TYR A 85 -27.06 9.68 -1.92
CA TYR A 85 -25.99 8.71 -1.71
C TYR A 85 -26.59 7.44 -1.06
N PRO A 86 -26.93 6.40 -1.86
CA PRO A 86 -27.59 5.21 -1.35
C PRO A 86 -26.66 4.32 -0.50
N ASP A 87 -25.36 4.32 -0.77
CA ASP A 87 -24.35 3.59 0.00
C ASP A 87 -23.24 4.54 0.44
N ILE A 88 -22.90 4.49 1.73
CA ILE A 88 -21.83 5.27 2.37
C ILE A 88 -20.42 4.81 1.97
N ASN A 89 -20.25 3.55 1.57
CA ASN A 89 -18.97 2.94 1.22
C ASN A 89 -18.54 3.20 -0.24
N GLY A 90 -19.37 3.93 -1.00
CA GLY A 90 -19.13 4.23 -2.40
C GLY A 90 -20.04 3.41 -3.31
N CYS A 91 -20.53 4.03 -4.37
CA CYS A 91 -21.43 3.40 -5.34
C CYS A 91 -21.45 4.18 -6.65
N GLU A 92 -21.89 3.51 -7.72
CA GLU A 92 -22.24 4.21 -8.96
C GLU A 92 -23.59 4.90 -8.79
N LEU A 93 -23.63 6.21 -8.98
CA LEU A 93 -24.84 7.02 -8.81
C LEU A 93 -25.63 7.17 -10.11
N ALA A 94 -24.90 7.22 -11.23
CA ALA A 94 -25.41 7.31 -12.60
C ALA A 94 -24.30 6.80 -13.54
N PRO A 95 -24.62 6.46 -14.80
CA PRO A 95 -23.61 6.03 -15.77
C PRO A 95 -22.46 7.05 -15.86
N ASN A 96 -21.23 6.58 -15.61
CA ASN A 96 -20.00 7.38 -15.55
C ASN A 96 -19.92 8.41 -14.41
N ILE A 97 -20.75 8.31 -13.36
CA ILE A 97 -20.67 9.11 -12.13
C ILE A 97 -20.63 8.17 -10.93
N SER A 98 -19.50 8.17 -10.21
CA SER A 98 -19.31 7.31 -9.04
C SER A 98 -18.98 8.11 -7.80
N TYR A 99 -19.65 7.75 -6.70
CA TYR A 99 -19.29 8.20 -5.36
C TYR A 99 -18.16 7.33 -4.83
N LEU A 100 -17.05 7.95 -4.42
CA LEU A 100 -15.86 7.24 -3.95
C LEU A 100 -16.08 6.53 -2.61
N GLY A 101 -16.97 7.04 -1.76
CA GLY A 101 -17.18 6.56 -0.39
C GLY A 101 -16.76 7.57 0.67
N LYS A 102 -17.02 7.22 1.94
CA LYS A 102 -16.71 8.10 3.08
C LYS A 102 -15.21 8.39 3.20
N ARG A 103 -14.37 7.38 2.96
CA ARG A 103 -12.91 7.49 3.01
C ARG A 103 -12.28 6.33 2.25
N GLY A 104 -11.05 6.51 1.79
CA GLY A 104 -10.28 5.39 1.27
C GLY A 104 -9.15 5.80 0.34
N VAL A 105 -8.66 4.81 -0.40
CA VAL A 105 -7.65 4.97 -1.44
C VAL A 105 -8.21 4.38 -2.73
N PHE A 106 -8.21 5.18 -3.79
CA PHE A 106 -8.63 4.80 -5.13
C PHE A 106 -7.42 4.77 -6.05
N SER A 107 -7.25 3.68 -6.80
CA SER A 107 -6.19 3.56 -7.80
C SER A 107 -6.80 3.50 -9.19
N THR A 108 -6.39 4.43 -10.05
CA THR A 108 -6.84 4.44 -11.45
C THR A 108 -6.17 3.31 -12.24
N SER A 109 -6.75 2.92 -13.39
CA SER A 109 -6.14 1.96 -14.32
C SER A 109 -4.77 2.39 -14.85
N GLY A 110 -4.49 3.69 -14.86
CA GLY A 110 -3.19 4.26 -15.20
C GLY A 110 -2.15 4.21 -14.08
N GLY A 111 -2.53 3.80 -12.86
CA GLY A 111 -1.63 3.71 -11.71
C GLY A 111 -1.58 4.95 -10.81
N LEU A 112 -2.37 6.00 -11.08
CA LEU A 112 -2.51 7.16 -10.19
C LEU A 112 -3.17 6.73 -8.87
N LYS A 113 -2.57 7.09 -7.73
CA LYS A 113 -3.11 6.81 -6.39
C LYS A 113 -3.77 8.07 -5.80
N LEU A 114 -5.04 7.95 -5.44
CA LEU A 114 -5.86 8.99 -4.85
C LEU A 114 -6.27 8.59 -3.43
N ALA A 115 -5.90 9.34 -2.40
CA ALA A 115 -6.53 9.24 -1.10
C ALA A 115 -7.66 10.26 -1.02
N TYR A 116 -8.77 9.88 -0.39
CA TYR A 116 -9.90 10.77 -0.23
C TYR A 116 -10.55 10.67 1.15
N VAL A 117 -11.07 11.79 1.62
CA VAL A 117 -11.87 11.90 2.85
C VAL A 117 -13.07 12.81 2.57
N SER A 118 -14.26 12.25 2.74
CA SER A 118 -15.53 12.94 2.50
C SER A 118 -16.10 13.49 3.80
N GLY A 119 -16.78 14.63 3.72
CA GLY A 119 -17.51 15.23 4.85
C GLY A 119 -16.73 16.30 5.61
N LEU A 120 -17.19 16.62 6.81
CA LEU A 120 -16.61 17.60 7.74
C LEU A 120 -16.03 16.93 8.99
N GLU A 121 -15.04 17.56 9.61
CA GLU A 121 -14.51 17.08 10.88
C GLU A 121 -15.59 17.15 11.98
N ASP A 122 -15.86 16.02 12.62
CA ASP A 122 -16.74 15.93 13.79
C ASP A 122 -16.24 14.86 14.77
N SER A 123 -16.73 14.93 16.01
CA SER A 123 -16.45 13.96 17.06
C SER A 123 -17.16 12.63 16.76
N ASP A 124 -18.39 12.71 16.25
CA ASP A 124 -19.22 11.57 15.94
C ASP A 124 -19.13 11.18 14.46
N SER A 125 -19.08 9.87 14.21
CA SER A 125 -19.04 9.34 12.85
C SER A 125 -20.44 9.28 12.24
N SER A 126 -20.74 10.20 11.32
CA SER A 126 -21.96 10.20 10.50
C SER A 126 -21.66 9.94 9.02
N ALA A 127 -22.69 9.98 8.16
CA ALA A 127 -22.51 9.95 6.70
C ALA A 127 -21.86 11.23 6.14
N CYS A 128 -21.93 12.32 6.89
CA CYS A 128 -21.49 13.65 6.47
C CYS A 128 -20.23 14.13 7.21
N SER A 129 -19.72 13.34 8.15
CA SER A 129 -18.58 13.68 8.98
C SER A 129 -17.48 12.63 8.96
N PHE A 130 -16.25 13.04 9.25
CA PHE A 130 -15.11 12.16 9.45
C PHE A 130 -14.47 12.40 10.81
N THR A 131 -13.91 11.33 11.37
CA THR A 131 -13.31 11.29 12.71
C THR A 131 -11.81 10.97 12.67
N ALA A 132 -11.15 11.04 13.83
CA ALA A 132 -9.75 10.63 13.99
C ALA A 132 -9.48 9.19 13.52
N ALA A 133 -10.41 8.27 13.77
CA ALA A 133 -10.31 6.88 13.33
C ALA A 133 -10.35 6.75 11.81
N ASP A 134 -11.12 7.63 11.16
CA ASP A 134 -11.32 7.62 9.72
C ASP A 134 -10.03 8.05 8.99
N VAL A 135 -9.42 9.16 9.42
CA VAL A 135 -8.14 9.63 8.85
C VAL A 135 -6.99 8.67 9.16
N THR A 136 -6.98 8.03 10.34
CA THR A 136 -5.98 7.02 10.70
C THR A 136 -6.08 5.80 9.78
N ARG A 137 -7.28 5.32 9.45
CA ARG A 137 -7.46 4.21 8.51
C ARG A 137 -6.99 4.55 7.09
N VAL A 138 -7.20 5.79 6.64
CA VAL A 138 -6.67 6.24 5.33
C VAL A 138 -5.15 6.25 5.34
N ARG A 139 -4.53 6.81 6.39
CA ARG A 139 -3.07 6.74 6.60
C ARG A 139 -2.58 5.30 6.53
N ASP A 140 -3.18 4.41 7.31
CA ASP A 140 -2.74 3.01 7.40
C ASP A 140 -2.90 2.29 6.07
N SER A 141 -3.96 2.59 5.31
CA SER A 141 -4.18 2.01 3.97
C SER A 141 -3.10 2.43 2.97
N CYS A 142 -2.53 3.62 3.13
CA CYS A 142 -1.43 4.12 2.30
C CYS A 142 -0.06 3.60 2.73
N ILE A 143 0.21 3.58 4.04
CA ILE A 143 1.57 3.41 4.58
C ILE A 143 1.84 1.97 5.06
N LYS A 144 0.84 1.28 5.62
CA LYS A 144 1.04 -0.03 6.25
C LYS A 144 1.44 -1.06 5.20
N GLY A 145 2.61 -1.67 5.39
CA GLY A 145 3.18 -2.65 4.45
C GLY A 145 3.89 -2.04 3.23
N GLN A 146 4.15 -0.72 3.22
CA GLN A 146 4.97 -0.04 2.22
C GLN A 146 6.27 0.51 2.85
N PRO A 147 7.35 -0.30 2.91
CA PRO A 147 8.61 0.11 3.55
C PRO A 147 9.31 1.28 2.84
N SER A 148 9.00 1.51 1.57
CA SER A 148 9.49 2.65 0.78
C SER A 148 8.34 3.56 0.33
N TYR A 149 7.48 3.96 1.27
CA TYR A 149 6.40 4.89 0.98
C TYR A 149 6.96 6.26 0.56
N ARG A 150 6.79 6.60 -0.73
CA ARG A 150 7.27 7.87 -1.31
C ARG A 150 6.25 9.01 -1.20
N GLY A 151 5.02 8.74 -0.78
CA GLY A 151 3.90 9.68 -0.78
C GLY A 151 2.74 9.19 -1.64
N ILE A 152 1.74 10.05 -1.83
CA ILE A 152 0.57 9.79 -2.69
C ILE A 152 0.42 10.84 -3.78
N ASP A 153 -0.18 10.52 -4.92
CA ASP A 153 -0.32 11.48 -6.01
C ASP A 153 -1.30 12.60 -5.68
N ILE A 154 -2.49 12.23 -5.20
CA ILE A 154 -3.55 13.17 -4.89
C ILE A 154 -4.16 12.84 -3.52
N LEU A 155 -4.29 13.86 -2.68
CA LEU A 155 -5.20 13.89 -1.54
C LEU A 155 -6.39 14.78 -1.89
N LEU A 156 -7.60 14.24 -1.80
CA LEU A 156 -8.85 14.92 -2.11
C LEU A 156 -9.70 15.02 -0.85
N THR A 157 -9.95 16.22 -0.37
CA THR A 157 -10.73 16.44 0.87
C THR A 157 -11.80 17.50 0.65
N SER A 158 -12.97 17.31 1.23
CA SER A 158 -14.02 18.33 1.15
C SER A 158 -13.62 19.57 1.95
N GLN A 159 -13.18 19.39 3.19
CA GLN A 159 -12.77 20.47 4.09
C GLN A 159 -11.29 20.85 3.94
N TRP A 160 -10.95 22.09 4.27
CA TRP A 160 -9.58 22.59 4.31
C TRP A 160 -8.79 22.03 5.49
N PRO A 161 -7.49 21.75 5.34
CA PRO A 161 -6.62 21.51 6.48
C PRO A 161 -6.33 22.81 7.23
N GLN A 162 -6.35 22.75 8.55
CA GLN A 162 -6.02 23.86 9.44
C GLN A 162 -4.55 24.31 9.27
N GLY A 163 -4.32 25.63 9.27
CA GLY A 163 -2.98 26.18 9.17
C GLY A 163 -2.36 26.15 7.77
N VAL A 164 -3.10 25.74 6.73
CA VAL A 164 -2.58 25.67 5.35
C VAL A 164 -2.22 27.01 4.71
N LEU A 165 -2.53 28.14 5.36
CA LEU A 165 -2.08 29.47 4.93
C LEU A 165 -0.81 29.93 5.67
N GLN A 166 -0.37 29.20 6.70
CA GLN A 166 0.83 29.59 7.46
C GLN A 166 2.06 29.56 6.57
N ARG A 167 2.99 30.48 6.80
CA ARG A 167 4.25 30.59 6.04
C ARG A 167 4.06 30.91 4.54
N ASP A 168 2.87 31.35 4.14
CA ASP A 168 2.68 32.04 2.86
C ASP A 168 2.47 33.54 3.13
N GLU A 169 3.53 34.31 2.93
CA GLU A 169 3.52 35.76 3.13
C GLU A 169 2.60 36.49 2.13
N ASN A 170 2.24 35.84 1.01
CA ASN A 170 1.41 36.40 -0.05
C ASN A 170 -0.05 35.92 0.00
N ALA A 171 -0.45 35.21 1.06
CA ALA A 171 -1.82 34.70 1.21
C ALA A 171 -2.81 35.87 1.35
N LYS A 172 -3.55 36.17 0.28
CA LYS A 172 -4.60 37.21 0.24
C LYS A 172 -5.98 36.70 0.66
N VAL A 173 -6.07 35.45 1.11
CA VAL A 173 -7.31 34.75 1.42
C VAL A 173 -7.50 34.68 2.93
N LYS A 174 -8.72 34.90 3.41
CA LYS A 174 -9.05 34.69 4.82
C LYS A 174 -9.07 33.19 5.12
N ALA A 175 -8.33 32.76 6.14
CA ALA A 175 -8.32 31.35 6.55
C ALA A 175 -9.74 30.85 6.89
N PRO A 176 -10.26 29.84 6.17
CA PRO A 176 -11.50 29.17 6.56
C PRO A 176 -11.28 28.31 7.80
N LYS A 177 -12.37 27.83 8.41
CA LYS A 177 -12.30 26.89 9.54
C LYS A 177 -11.80 25.53 9.04
N GLY A 178 -10.49 25.33 9.11
CA GLY A 178 -9.85 24.09 8.71
C GLY A 178 -9.97 22.98 9.75
N SER A 179 -9.56 21.78 9.34
CA SER A 179 -9.53 20.55 10.13
C SER A 179 -8.11 20.24 10.60
N GLU A 180 -7.92 19.98 11.90
CA GLU A 180 -6.63 19.52 12.44
C GLU A 180 -6.32 18.11 11.95
N LEU A 181 -7.35 17.26 11.85
CA LEU A 181 -7.23 15.88 11.38
C LEU A 181 -6.70 15.79 9.94
N LEU A 182 -7.18 16.68 9.06
CA LEU A 182 -6.72 16.73 7.67
C LEU A 182 -5.31 17.32 7.55
N SER A 183 -4.94 18.23 8.46
CA SER A 183 -3.57 18.75 8.55
C SER A 183 -2.60 17.63 8.91
N TRP A 184 -2.95 16.85 9.94
CA TRP A 184 -2.21 15.65 10.31
C TRP A 184 -2.13 14.65 9.14
N LEU A 185 -3.25 14.38 8.48
CA LEU A 185 -3.28 13.44 7.36
C LEU A 185 -2.38 13.88 6.20
N ALA A 186 -2.35 15.18 5.87
CA ALA A 186 -1.49 15.73 4.84
C ALA A 186 0.00 15.56 5.19
N VAL A 187 0.39 15.76 6.45
CA VAL A 187 1.76 15.52 6.94
C VAL A 187 2.16 14.05 6.79
N GLN A 188 1.27 13.13 7.17
CA GLN A 188 1.56 11.69 7.14
C GLN A 188 1.61 11.13 5.71
N LEU A 189 0.66 11.52 4.85
CA LEU A 189 0.55 11.01 3.48
C LEU A 189 1.52 11.66 2.50
N LYS A 190 2.02 12.87 2.79
CA LYS A 190 2.91 13.62 1.89
C LYS A 190 2.35 13.65 0.45
N PRO A 191 1.14 14.18 0.23
CA PRO A 191 0.55 14.16 -1.10
C PRO A 191 1.30 15.07 -2.07
N ARG A 192 1.39 14.73 -3.35
CA ARG A 192 1.95 15.65 -4.37
C ARG A 192 0.99 16.78 -4.69
N TYR A 193 -0.30 16.47 -4.73
CA TYR A 193 -1.39 17.44 -4.87
C TYR A 193 -2.41 17.25 -3.76
N HIS A 194 -2.82 18.35 -3.14
CA HIS A 194 -3.95 18.37 -2.20
C HIS A 194 -5.01 19.30 -2.75
N PHE A 195 -6.13 18.74 -3.22
CA PHE A 195 -7.27 19.51 -3.75
C PHE A 195 -8.41 19.57 -2.74
N VAL A 196 -8.99 20.76 -2.60
CA VAL A 196 -10.04 21.05 -1.62
C VAL A 196 -11.18 21.89 -2.22
N GLY A 197 -12.41 21.72 -1.70
CA GLY A 197 -13.60 22.51 -2.04
C GLY A 197 -14.25 23.26 -0.87
N LEU A 198 -15.59 23.34 -0.91
CA LEU A 198 -16.56 23.90 0.05
C LEU A 198 -16.61 25.41 0.24
N GLU A 199 -15.46 26.08 0.32
CA GLU A 199 -15.42 27.50 0.72
C GLU A 199 -15.76 28.45 -0.44
N GLY A 200 -15.93 27.94 -1.66
CA GLY A 200 -16.14 28.76 -2.86
C GLY A 200 -14.93 29.63 -3.24
N ILE A 201 -13.81 29.45 -2.56
CA ILE A 201 -12.60 30.26 -2.73
C ILE A 201 -11.58 29.50 -3.58
N PHE A 202 -11.06 30.18 -4.61
CA PHE A 202 -9.86 29.73 -5.31
C PHE A 202 -8.60 30.26 -4.60
N TYR A 203 -7.72 29.34 -4.23
CA TYR A 203 -6.43 29.66 -3.65
C TYR A 203 -5.41 28.61 -4.11
N GLU A 204 -4.32 29.08 -4.70
CA GLU A 204 -3.20 28.27 -5.12
C GLU A 204 -1.99 28.68 -4.27
N ARG A 205 -1.59 27.79 -3.37
CA ARG A 205 -0.46 28.05 -2.45
C ARG A 205 0.86 27.80 -3.20
N PRO A 206 1.92 28.57 -2.93
CA PRO A 206 3.26 28.15 -3.29
C PRO A 206 3.57 26.76 -2.70
N PRO A 207 4.24 25.86 -3.46
CA PRO A 207 4.46 24.49 -3.01
C PRO A 207 5.18 24.44 -1.67
N TYR A 208 4.81 23.52 -0.79
CA TYR A 208 5.51 23.37 0.49
C TYR A 208 6.31 22.08 0.54
N ARG A 209 7.45 22.11 1.23
CA ARG A 209 8.32 20.95 1.43
C ARG A 209 7.75 20.04 2.52
N ASN A 210 7.57 18.77 2.20
CA ASN A 210 7.17 17.75 3.19
C ASN A 210 8.30 17.45 4.19
N LEU A 211 7.99 16.73 5.27
CA LEU A 211 9.03 16.28 6.21
C LEU A 211 9.91 15.19 5.59
N ASP A 212 11.22 15.37 5.74
CA ASP A 212 12.23 14.41 5.35
C ASP A 212 12.41 13.37 6.47
N THR A 213 11.89 12.15 6.27
CA THR A 213 11.90 11.10 7.30
C THR A 213 13.13 10.19 7.22
N GLY A 214 14.24 10.66 6.64
CA GLY A 214 15.56 10.06 6.82
C GLY A 214 15.89 8.83 5.95
N SER A 215 15.08 8.49 4.95
CA SER A 215 15.30 7.37 4.03
C SER A 215 15.72 7.83 2.63
N ASP A 216 16.89 8.46 2.48
CA ASP A 216 17.54 8.85 1.19
C ASP A 216 16.65 9.59 0.16
N SER A 217 15.48 10.03 0.58
CA SER A 217 14.40 10.58 -0.22
C SER A 217 14.22 12.01 0.25
N GLY A 218 15.09 12.90 -0.23
CA GLY A 218 14.87 14.35 -0.07
C GLY A 218 13.39 14.69 -0.25
N ALA A 219 12.86 15.52 0.64
CA ALA A 219 11.43 15.73 0.70
C ALA A 219 10.86 16.33 -0.60
N HIS A 220 9.86 15.68 -1.15
CA HIS A 220 9.11 16.19 -2.30
C HIS A 220 8.12 17.27 -1.88
N LEU A 221 7.67 18.03 -2.87
CA LEU A 221 6.79 19.17 -2.67
C LEU A 221 5.32 18.74 -2.75
N THR A 222 4.50 19.36 -1.90
CA THR A 222 3.04 19.30 -1.99
C THR A 222 2.52 20.58 -2.62
N ARG A 223 1.65 20.46 -3.62
CA ARG A 223 0.90 21.56 -4.21
C ARG A 223 -0.51 21.56 -3.66
N PHE A 224 -0.82 22.55 -2.84
CA PHE A 224 -2.16 22.75 -2.31
C PHE A 224 -2.94 23.68 -3.22
N MET A 225 -4.17 23.30 -3.56
CA MET A 225 -5.07 24.17 -4.30
C MET A 225 -6.53 23.95 -3.89
N SER A 226 -7.20 25.04 -3.55
CA SER A 226 -8.65 25.07 -3.40
C SER A 226 -9.32 25.56 -4.67
N LEU A 227 -10.48 25.01 -4.98
CA LEU A 227 -11.26 25.39 -6.15
C LEU A 227 -12.59 26.03 -5.73
N GLY A 228 -13.00 27.04 -6.50
CA GLY A 228 -14.27 27.72 -6.27
C GLY A 228 -15.49 26.95 -6.80
N GLU A 229 -16.64 27.59 -6.69
CA GLU A 229 -17.92 27.04 -7.14
C GLU A 229 -18.05 27.05 -8.67
N VAL A 230 -18.62 25.99 -9.23
CA VAL A 230 -18.93 25.88 -10.67
C VAL A 230 -19.82 27.04 -11.12
N GLY A 231 -19.32 27.78 -12.11
CA GLY A 231 -20.01 28.93 -12.67
C GLY A 231 -19.93 30.20 -11.81
N GLY A 232 -19.15 30.19 -10.72
CA GLY A 232 -18.77 31.39 -10.00
C GLY A 232 -17.61 32.14 -10.66
N ASP A 233 -17.25 33.29 -10.07
CA ASP A 233 -16.17 34.16 -10.56
C ASP A 233 -14.77 33.58 -10.29
N ALA A 234 -14.64 32.78 -9.23
CA ALA A 234 -13.40 32.11 -8.87
C ALA A 234 -13.09 30.93 -9.81
N ARG A 235 -11.81 30.59 -9.96
CA ARG A 235 -11.40 29.43 -10.77
C ARG A 235 -11.88 28.14 -10.10
N TRP A 236 -12.75 27.42 -10.81
CA TRP A 236 -13.41 26.21 -10.31
C TRP A 236 -13.02 24.93 -11.06
N LEU A 237 -12.26 25.03 -12.16
CA LEU A 237 -11.78 23.89 -12.94
C LEU A 237 -10.27 23.96 -13.14
N TYR A 238 -9.61 22.83 -12.89
CA TYR A 238 -8.19 22.65 -13.11
C TYR A 238 -7.94 21.39 -13.95
N ALA A 239 -6.95 21.48 -14.84
CA ALA A 239 -6.53 20.39 -15.69
C ALA A 239 -5.07 20.09 -15.38
N ALA A 240 -4.77 18.82 -15.10
CA ALA A 240 -3.43 18.36 -14.79
C ALA A 240 -3.05 17.16 -15.64
N SER A 241 -1.77 17.07 -16.00
CA SER A 241 -1.19 15.85 -16.55
C SER A 241 -0.19 15.32 -15.54
N LEU A 242 -0.50 14.17 -14.94
CA LEU A 242 0.20 13.64 -13.78
C LEU A 242 0.88 12.32 -14.13
N THR A 243 2.17 12.25 -13.83
CA THR A 243 2.94 11.00 -13.77
C THR A 243 2.77 10.39 -12.37
N PRO A 244 2.30 9.15 -12.20
CA PRO A 244 2.19 8.52 -10.89
C PRO A 244 3.50 8.48 -10.10
N VAL A 245 3.42 8.66 -8.78
CA VAL A 245 4.58 8.72 -7.85
C VAL A 245 5.41 7.44 -7.87
N ASP A 246 4.78 6.30 -8.12
CA ASP A 246 5.44 4.99 -8.19
C ASP A 246 6.40 4.87 -9.39
N ILE A 247 6.13 5.58 -10.49
CA ILE A 247 6.94 5.53 -11.73
C ILE A 247 7.75 6.81 -11.96
N MET A 248 7.53 7.85 -11.15
CA MET A 248 8.28 9.11 -11.24
C MET A 248 9.72 8.95 -10.74
N SER A 249 10.67 9.54 -11.46
CA SER A 249 12.08 9.49 -11.05
C SER A 249 12.31 10.21 -9.72
N ALA A 250 13.35 9.81 -8.97
CA ALA A 250 13.69 10.47 -7.71
C ALA A 250 14.16 11.93 -7.92
N GLN A 251 14.66 12.29 -9.10
CA GLN A 251 15.07 13.64 -9.43
C GLN A 251 13.87 14.55 -9.67
N GLU A 252 12.90 14.11 -10.48
CA GLU A 252 11.67 14.88 -10.74
C GLU A 252 10.83 15.05 -9.47
N LEU A 253 10.73 14.01 -8.65
CA LEU A 253 9.98 14.07 -7.40
C LEU A 253 10.59 15.09 -6.40
N ARG A 254 11.91 15.29 -6.46
CA ARG A 254 12.67 16.21 -5.59
C ARG A 254 12.95 17.56 -6.23
N GLN A 255 12.37 17.83 -7.39
CA GLN A 255 12.57 19.08 -8.09
C GLN A 255 12.05 20.23 -7.23
N GLN A 256 12.98 21.07 -6.78
CA GLN A 256 12.69 22.25 -5.99
C GLN A 256 12.15 23.38 -6.87
N THR A 257 11.34 24.25 -6.28
CA THR A 257 10.84 25.46 -6.95
C THR A 257 11.33 26.71 -6.21
N THR A 258 11.47 27.81 -6.94
CA THR A 258 11.95 29.08 -6.40
C THR A 258 10.99 29.73 -5.40
N ASP A 259 9.71 29.36 -5.48
CA ASP A 259 8.62 29.83 -4.61
C ASP A 259 8.30 28.86 -3.46
N GLN A 260 9.11 27.80 -3.26
CA GLN A 260 8.78 26.78 -2.27
C GLN A 260 8.82 27.33 -0.84
N THR A 261 7.86 26.90 -0.02
CA THR A 261 7.76 27.24 1.41
C THR A 261 8.09 26.04 2.28
N GLU A 262 8.38 26.27 3.56
CA GLU A 262 8.44 25.17 4.53
C GLU A 262 7.03 24.60 4.80
N LEU A 263 6.98 23.40 5.39
CA LEU A 263 5.73 22.78 5.82
C LEU A 263 4.87 23.78 6.63
N PRO A 264 3.59 23.99 6.25
CA PRO A 264 2.73 24.95 6.92
C PRO A 264 2.16 24.45 8.25
N TYR A 265 2.13 23.14 8.47
CA TYR A 265 1.47 22.55 9.61
C TYR A 265 2.40 22.50 10.84
N THR A 266 1.84 22.75 12.02
CA THR A 266 2.56 22.79 13.30
C THR A 266 1.85 21.98 14.38
N GLY A 267 2.51 21.79 15.53
CA GLY A 267 1.89 21.22 16.73
C GLY A 267 1.39 19.78 16.52
N ARG A 268 0.11 19.53 16.84
CA ARG A 268 -0.52 18.19 16.80
C ARG A 268 -0.47 17.53 15.41
N ALA A 269 -0.42 18.31 14.34
CA ALA A 269 -0.30 17.78 12.97
C ALA A 269 1.03 17.03 12.73
N LEU A 270 2.07 17.31 13.52
CA LEU A 270 3.38 16.66 13.42
C LEU A 270 3.49 15.39 14.30
N SER A 271 2.49 15.12 15.14
CA SER A 271 2.44 13.93 16.00
C SER A 271 2.36 12.65 15.17
N ALA A 272 2.95 11.56 15.65
CA ALA A 272 2.80 10.23 15.04
C ALA A 272 1.35 9.70 15.16
N THR A 273 0.61 10.15 16.17
CA THR A 273 -0.77 9.73 16.46
C THR A 273 -1.70 10.94 16.62
N VAL A 274 -2.95 10.77 16.18
CA VAL A 274 -4.00 11.79 16.26
C VAL A 274 -4.55 11.94 17.68
N SER A 275 -4.63 10.82 18.42
CA SER A 275 -5.25 10.75 19.74
C SER A 275 -4.25 11.07 20.83
N GLY A 276 -4.42 12.21 21.50
CA GLY A 276 -3.78 12.50 22.78
C GLY A 276 -4.44 11.71 23.90
N ALA A 277 -4.26 10.39 23.92
CA ALA A 277 -4.58 9.59 25.09
C ALA A 277 -3.50 9.82 26.15
N SER A 278 -3.94 10.36 27.28
CA SER A 278 -3.22 10.46 28.55
C SER A 278 -2.57 9.13 28.93
N ASP A 279 -1.25 9.02 28.74
CA ASP A 279 -0.45 8.09 29.53
C ASP A 279 -0.14 8.76 30.86
N ASN A 280 -1.11 8.64 31.78
CA ASN A 280 -0.91 8.94 33.19
C ASN A 280 -0.27 7.70 33.83
N SER A 281 0.93 7.35 33.39
CA SER A 281 1.86 6.52 34.15
C SER A 281 3.10 7.36 34.42
N ALA A 282 3.20 7.80 35.66
CA ALA A 282 4.29 8.62 36.14
C ALA A 282 5.64 7.92 35.96
N GLY A 283 6.63 8.69 35.48
CA GLY A 283 8.04 8.43 35.73
C GLY A 283 8.87 8.27 34.46
N HIS A 284 9.27 9.39 33.86
CA HIS A 284 10.69 9.76 33.69
C HIS A 284 10.74 11.23 33.23
N GLN A 285 10.69 12.13 34.22
CA GLN A 285 11.00 13.54 34.04
C GLN A 285 12.46 13.67 33.58
N TYR A 286 12.69 14.12 32.35
CA TYR A 286 13.95 14.79 32.02
C TYR A 286 13.76 16.27 32.30
N PHE A 287 14.27 16.66 33.46
CA PHE A 287 14.35 18.03 33.95
C PHE A 287 15.30 18.81 33.03
N TYR A 288 14.78 19.66 32.15
CA TYR A 288 15.60 20.69 31.51
C TYR A 288 15.72 21.85 32.49
N ASP A 289 16.80 21.81 33.27
CA ASP A 289 17.27 22.94 34.07
C ASP A 289 17.66 24.08 33.11
N MET A 290 16.90 25.17 33.19
CA MET A 290 17.16 26.42 32.50
C MET A 290 17.86 27.36 33.48
N THR A 291 19.19 27.37 33.48
CA THR A 291 19.95 28.58 33.86
C THR A 291 21.03 28.90 32.83
N PRO A 292 21.26 30.20 32.52
CA PRO A 292 21.96 30.61 31.32
C PRO A 292 23.45 30.85 31.58
N ALA A 293 24.33 30.23 30.79
CA ALA A 293 25.75 30.54 30.77
C ALA A 293 26.26 30.77 29.34
N LYS A 294 26.49 32.06 29.07
CA LYS A 294 27.46 32.72 28.16
C LYS A 294 28.22 31.89 27.10
N GLN A 295 28.00 32.32 25.84
CA GLN A 295 28.98 32.67 24.79
C GLN A 295 30.34 31.94 24.71
N SER A 296 30.61 31.29 23.57
CA SER A 296 31.74 31.48 22.62
C SER A 296 31.84 30.24 21.70
N ARG A 297 31.66 30.39 20.38
CA ARG A 297 32.66 30.53 19.30
C ARG A 297 33.67 29.38 19.15
N ASP A 298 33.66 28.84 17.92
CA ASP A 298 34.69 28.07 17.20
C ASP A 298 35.00 26.63 17.64
N GLY A 299 35.06 25.72 16.65
CA GLY A 299 35.79 24.45 16.78
C GLY A 299 35.15 23.21 16.17
N ASP A 300 35.67 22.83 15.02
CA ASP A 300 35.61 21.56 14.28
C ASP A 300 35.58 20.27 15.14
N GLY A 301 34.72 19.30 14.77
CA GLY A 301 34.58 17.98 15.42
C GLY A 301 33.49 17.10 14.78
N PRO A 302 33.64 15.76 14.74
CA PRO A 302 33.34 14.94 13.56
C PRO A 302 31.86 14.62 13.32
N ARG A 303 31.49 14.56 12.03
CA ARG A 303 30.23 13.99 11.50
C ARG A 303 29.91 12.64 12.17
N GLU A 304 28.95 12.64 13.09
CA GLU A 304 28.28 11.42 13.50
C GLU A 304 27.46 10.88 12.31
N LYS A 305 27.96 9.79 11.72
CA LYS A 305 27.18 8.95 10.82
C LYS A 305 25.91 8.52 11.56
N ARG A 306 24.77 9.12 11.22
CA ARG A 306 23.46 8.68 11.73
C ARG A 306 23.30 7.18 11.41
N ALA A 307 23.12 6.41 12.48
CA ALA A 307 22.98 4.97 12.45
C ALA A 307 21.81 4.56 11.54
N LYS A 308 22.02 3.49 10.77
CA LYS A 308 20.94 2.75 10.09
C LYS A 308 19.84 2.49 11.10
N MET A 309 18.60 2.86 10.76
CA MET A 309 17.44 2.44 11.54
C MET A 309 17.36 0.92 11.46
N GLU A 310 17.69 0.25 12.56
CA GLU A 310 17.77 -1.20 12.64
C GLU A 310 16.37 -1.81 12.52
N PHE A 311 16.27 -2.87 11.70
CA PHE A 311 15.13 -3.76 11.71
C PHE A 311 14.92 -4.26 13.14
N ASP A 312 13.72 -4.03 13.70
CA ASP A 312 13.40 -4.51 15.03
C ASP A 312 13.16 -6.03 14.99
N GLN A 313 14.26 -6.78 15.17
CA GLN A 313 14.30 -8.23 15.21
C GLN A 313 13.35 -8.81 16.28
N SER A 314 13.00 -8.04 17.32
CA SER A 314 12.14 -8.47 18.41
C SER A 314 10.66 -8.59 18.03
N SER A 315 10.26 -8.00 16.89
CA SER A 315 8.88 -8.04 16.38
C SER A 315 8.65 -9.10 15.29
N CYS A 316 9.71 -9.78 14.84
CA CYS A 316 9.62 -10.74 13.74
C CYS A 316 9.10 -12.10 14.21
N TRP A 317 8.14 -12.69 13.49
CA TRP A 317 7.58 -14.00 13.83
C TRP A 317 8.47 -15.18 13.42
N PHE A 318 9.48 -14.93 12.58
CA PHE A 318 10.35 -15.95 11.98
C PHE A 318 11.83 -15.81 12.36
N CYS A 319 12.24 -14.75 13.07
CA CYS A 319 13.58 -14.68 13.62
C CYS A 319 13.64 -15.55 14.89
N LEU A 320 14.53 -16.54 14.96
CA LEU A 320 14.68 -17.38 16.16
C LEU A 320 15.05 -16.58 17.42
N SER A 321 15.71 -15.44 17.26
CA SER A 321 16.05 -14.50 18.33
C SER A 321 14.86 -13.68 18.85
N SER A 322 13.73 -13.70 18.14
CA SER A 322 12.53 -12.96 18.53
C SER A 322 11.74 -13.69 19.64
N PRO A 323 11.18 -12.98 20.63
CA PRO A 323 10.28 -13.56 21.62
C PRO A 323 8.95 -14.04 21.02
N GLN A 324 8.59 -13.60 19.81
CA GLN A 324 7.32 -13.94 19.15
C GLN A 324 7.36 -15.24 18.34
N VAL A 325 8.53 -15.90 18.25
CA VAL A 325 8.69 -17.14 17.47
C VAL A 325 8.04 -18.33 18.18
N GLU A 326 7.27 -19.12 17.43
CA GLU A 326 6.60 -20.33 17.92
C GLU A 326 7.60 -21.50 17.97
N LYS A 327 8.41 -21.53 19.04
CA LYS A 327 9.52 -22.48 19.22
C LYS A 327 9.11 -23.96 19.14
N HIS A 328 7.84 -24.29 19.44
CA HIS A 328 7.34 -25.67 19.38
C HIS A 328 7.23 -26.22 17.95
N LEU A 329 7.25 -25.37 16.93
CA LEU A 329 7.20 -25.78 15.51
C LEU A 329 8.58 -26.09 14.93
N VAL A 330 9.67 -25.79 15.64
CA VAL A 330 11.04 -25.98 15.15
C VAL A 330 11.40 -27.47 15.12
N ILE A 331 11.86 -27.96 13.97
CA ILE A 331 12.19 -29.36 13.72
C ILE A 331 13.70 -29.59 13.88
N SER A 332 14.50 -28.79 13.16
CA SER A 332 15.95 -28.88 13.09
C SER A 332 16.56 -27.48 12.96
N ILE A 333 17.76 -27.27 13.48
CA ILE A 333 18.46 -25.98 13.47
C ILE A 333 19.88 -26.26 12.98
N GLY A 334 20.25 -25.66 11.85
CA GLY A 334 21.60 -25.65 11.30
C GLY A 334 22.42 -24.47 11.83
N GLN A 335 23.44 -24.08 11.08
CA GLN A 335 24.32 -22.97 11.45
C GLN A 335 23.68 -21.60 11.16
N GLU A 336 23.10 -21.44 9.98
CA GLU A 336 22.48 -20.19 9.50
C GLU A 336 21.02 -20.36 9.06
N VAL A 337 20.54 -21.61 8.93
CA VAL A 337 19.20 -21.98 8.47
C VAL A 337 18.56 -22.94 9.46
N TYR A 338 17.25 -22.84 9.65
CA TYR A 338 16.48 -23.79 10.45
C TYR A 338 15.23 -24.27 9.70
N LEU A 339 14.76 -25.45 10.10
CA LEU A 339 13.58 -26.11 9.56
C LEU A 339 12.46 -26.02 10.60
N ALA A 340 11.27 -25.58 10.19
CA ALA A 340 10.09 -25.52 11.04
C ALA A 340 8.85 -26.04 10.33
N LEU A 341 7.89 -26.54 11.09
CA LEU A 341 6.59 -26.93 10.55
C LEU A 341 5.77 -25.69 10.19
N ALA A 342 5.07 -25.73 9.04
CA ALA A 342 4.20 -24.61 8.65
C ALA A 342 2.95 -24.56 9.53
N LYS A 343 2.62 -23.37 10.05
CA LYS A 343 1.36 -23.13 10.77
C LYS A 343 0.18 -23.27 9.80
N GLY A 344 -0.80 -24.10 10.15
CA GLY A 344 -1.89 -24.46 9.25
C GLY A 344 -1.39 -25.21 8.02
N SER A 345 -0.60 -26.27 8.23
CA SER A 345 -0.04 -27.13 7.19
C SER A 345 -1.12 -27.61 6.20
N LEU A 346 -0.76 -27.61 4.91
CA LEU A 346 -1.65 -28.08 3.85
C LEU A 346 -1.76 -29.62 3.91
N VAL A 347 -0.62 -30.28 4.09
CA VAL A 347 -0.45 -31.72 4.22
C VAL A 347 0.48 -32.06 5.38
N ASP A 348 0.41 -33.29 5.87
CA ASP A 348 1.40 -33.87 6.77
C ASP A 348 2.79 -33.78 6.11
N GLY A 349 3.68 -33.01 6.74
CA GLY A 349 5.03 -32.75 6.24
C GLY A 349 5.19 -31.47 5.42
N HIS A 350 4.22 -30.55 5.43
CA HIS A 350 4.43 -29.17 4.96
C HIS A 350 5.35 -28.41 5.94
N VAL A 351 6.56 -28.10 5.49
CA VAL A 351 7.60 -27.43 6.29
C VAL A 351 8.09 -26.13 5.64
N LEU A 352 8.79 -25.32 6.44
CA LEU A 352 9.40 -24.05 6.07
C LEU A 352 10.91 -24.15 6.27
N ILE A 353 11.66 -23.75 5.25
CA ILE A 353 13.11 -23.48 5.38
C ILE A 353 13.28 -21.98 5.58
N LEU A 354 13.90 -21.60 6.68
CA LEU A 354 13.98 -20.21 7.17
C LEU A 354 15.42 -19.89 7.58
N PRO A 355 16.01 -18.75 7.18
CA PRO A 355 17.27 -18.32 7.74
C PRO A 355 17.09 -17.89 9.20
N VAL A 356 18.09 -18.18 10.04
CA VAL A 356 18.14 -17.80 11.46
C VAL A 356 18.21 -16.28 11.60
N THR A 357 19.06 -15.66 10.77
CA THR A 357 19.20 -14.21 10.63
C THR A 357 18.12 -13.63 9.73
N HIS A 358 17.86 -12.34 9.88
CA HIS A 358 16.85 -11.67 9.07
C HIS A 358 17.33 -11.46 7.64
N HIS A 359 16.80 -12.26 6.72
CA HIS A 359 16.93 -12.04 5.28
C HIS A 359 15.54 -11.98 4.67
N GLN A 360 15.30 -11.03 3.76
CA GLN A 360 13.97 -10.82 3.18
C GLN A 360 13.68 -11.74 1.99
N ALA A 361 14.70 -12.09 1.18
CA ALA A 361 14.54 -12.81 -0.07
C ALA A 361 15.74 -13.72 -0.37
N ALA A 362 15.52 -14.84 -1.06
CA ALA A 362 16.59 -15.77 -1.43
C ALA A 362 17.61 -15.14 -2.39
N ALA A 363 17.17 -14.17 -3.22
CA ALA A 363 18.02 -13.47 -4.17
C ALA A 363 19.18 -12.66 -3.55
N HIS A 364 19.14 -12.37 -2.24
CA HIS A 364 20.17 -11.58 -1.55
C HIS A 364 20.84 -12.37 -0.40
N LEU A 365 20.82 -13.69 -0.47
CA LEU A 365 21.47 -14.54 0.52
C LEU A 365 22.98 -14.64 0.27
N PRO A 366 23.79 -14.68 1.34
CA PRO A 366 25.17 -15.13 1.25
C PRO A 366 25.26 -16.55 0.68
N ASP A 367 26.39 -16.87 0.02
CA ASP A 367 26.61 -18.20 -0.55
C ASP A 367 26.60 -19.31 0.53
N SER A 368 27.01 -18.99 1.77
CA SER A 368 26.97 -19.92 2.92
C SER A 368 25.54 -20.33 3.27
N VAL A 369 24.64 -19.37 3.42
CA VAL A 369 23.21 -19.60 3.70
C VAL A 369 22.56 -20.36 2.55
N THR A 370 22.87 -19.99 1.31
CA THR A 370 22.35 -20.67 0.11
C THR A 370 22.79 -22.13 0.05
N ALA A 371 24.05 -22.43 0.38
CA ALA A 371 24.56 -23.78 0.43
C ALA A 371 23.88 -24.62 1.53
N GLU A 372 23.55 -24.02 2.67
CA GLU A 372 22.83 -24.73 3.74
C GLU A 372 21.35 -24.96 3.39
N ILE A 373 20.68 -24.00 2.74
CA ILE A 373 19.34 -24.20 2.17
C ILE A 373 19.35 -25.40 1.22
N GLN A 374 20.34 -25.51 0.32
CA GLN A 374 20.45 -26.64 -0.60
C GLN A 374 20.60 -27.97 0.14
N LYS A 375 21.40 -28.03 1.21
CA LYS A 375 21.52 -29.24 2.05
C LYS A 375 20.18 -29.66 2.67
N PHE A 376 19.41 -28.70 3.18
CA PHE A 376 18.06 -28.97 3.69
C PHE A 376 17.11 -29.45 2.59
N GLN A 377 17.14 -28.83 1.41
CA GLN A 377 16.34 -29.29 0.27
C GLN A 377 16.70 -30.73 -0.13
N ASP A 378 17.98 -31.07 -0.19
CA ASP A 378 18.45 -32.43 -0.53
C ASP A 378 18.06 -33.46 0.53
N ALA A 379 18.16 -33.11 1.82
CA ALA A 379 17.70 -33.95 2.92
C ALA A 379 16.19 -34.18 2.85
N LEU A 380 15.40 -33.15 2.58
CA LEU A 380 13.95 -33.24 2.42
C LEU A 380 13.55 -34.06 1.20
N ARG A 381 14.24 -33.92 0.06
CA ARG A 381 14.05 -34.76 -1.13
C ARG A 381 14.23 -36.24 -0.77
N LYS A 382 15.28 -36.59 -0.02
CA LYS A 382 15.52 -37.98 0.45
C LYS A 382 14.46 -38.44 1.46
N CYS A 383 14.02 -37.55 2.35
CA CYS A 383 13.00 -37.83 3.34
C CYS A 383 11.66 -38.19 2.69
N TYR A 384 11.15 -37.34 1.80
CA TYR A 384 9.86 -37.55 1.14
C TYR A 384 9.89 -38.72 0.14
N ALA A 385 11.05 -39.02 -0.45
CA ALA A 385 11.19 -40.15 -1.36
C ALA A 385 10.86 -41.50 -0.72
N LYS A 386 11.03 -41.66 0.61
CA LYS A 386 10.61 -42.89 1.33
C LYS A 386 9.11 -43.14 1.24
N ASP A 387 8.32 -42.07 1.19
CA ASP A 387 6.85 -42.13 1.14
C ASP A 387 6.33 -42.01 -0.30
N GLY A 388 7.21 -42.14 -1.31
CA GLY A 388 6.84 -41.97 -2.73
C GLY A 388 6.44 -40.53 -3.10
N LYS A 389 6.81 -39.54 -2.28
CA LYS A 389 6.50 -38.13 -2.48
C LYS A 389 7.71 -37.34 -2.96
N VAL A 390 7.45 -36.21 -3.58
CA VAL A 390 8.46 -35.26 -4.04
C VAL A 390 8.11 -33.85 -3.56
N PRO A 391 9.09 -33.05 -3.09
CA PRO A 391 8.83 -31.70 -2.59
C PRO A 391 8.72 -30.68 -3.74
N VAL A 392 7.74 -29.79 -3.64
CA VAL A 392 7.71 -28.52 -4.39
C VAL A 392 8.24 -27.43 -3.47
N PHE A 393 9.22 -26.67 -3.93
CA PHE A 393 9.80 -25.56 -3.18
C PHE A 393 9.32 -24.25 -3.79
N PHE A 394 8.76 -23.34 -3.01
CA PHE A 394 8.42 -22.01 -3.52
C PHE A 394 8.67 -20.92 -2.50
N GLU A 395 8.99 -19.75 -3.03
CA GLU A 395 9.22 -18.52 -2.29
C GLU A 395 8.29 -17.43 -2.85
N ARG A 396 7.66 -16.69 -1.94
CA ARG A 396 6.93 -15.47 -2.29
C ARG A 396 7.62 -14.27 -1.65
N ASN A 397 8.43 -13.58 -2.42
CA ASN A 397 8.97 -12.27 -2.06
C ASN A 397 7.98 -11.16 -2.43
N TYR A 398 6.81 -11.15 -1.80
CA TYR A 398 5.80 -10.08 -1.94
C TYR A 398 5.06 -9.91 -0.62
N LYS A 399 5.13 -8.69 -0.06
CA LYS A 399 4.61 -8.33 1.27
C LYS A 399 5.10 -9.29 2.38
N THR A 400 6.34 -9.77 2.28
CA THR A 400 7.01 -10.59 3.30
C THR A 400 8.12 -9.80 3.97
N SER A 401 8.27 -9.97 5.28
CA SER A 401 9.38 -9.40 6.06
C SER A 401 10.55 -10.35 6.12
N HIS A 402 10.32 -11.65 6.30
CA HIS A 402 11.35 -12.69 6.39
C HIS A 402 11.23 -13.68 5.23
N LEU A 403 12.36 -14.20 4.78
CA LEU A 403 12.44 -15.22 3.75
C LEU A 403 11.78 -16.50 4.26
N GLN A 404 10.78 -16.97 3.53
CA GLN A 404 10.12 -18.25 3.80
C GLN A 404 10.06 -19.09 2.52
N ILE A 405 10.89 -20.15 2.49
CA ILE A 405 10.80 -21.17 1.45
C ILE A 405 9.82 -22.22 1.94
N GLN A 406 8.66 -22.27 1.31
CA GLN A 406 7.60 -23.22 1.57
C GLN A 406 7.94 -24.53 0.88
N VAL A 407 7.81 -25.64 1.62
CA VAL A 407 8.09 -26.99 1.11
C VAL A 407 6.85 -27.85 1.30
N ILE A 408 6.23 -28.20 0.18
CA ILE A 408 5.00 -29.01 0.17
C ILE A 408 5.28 -30.32 -0.57
N PRO A 409 5.21 -31.48 0.12
CA PRO A 409 5.37 -32.76 -0.53
C PRO A 409 4.10 -33.16 -1.30
N VAL A 410 4.26 -33.51 -2.57
CA VAL A 410 3.19 -34.02 -3.44
C VAL A 410 3.51 -35.43 -3.92
N SER A 411 2.50 -36.16 -4.39
CA SER A 411 2.73 -37.49 -4.98
C SER A 411 3.62 -37.40 -6.21
N LYS A 412 4.57 -38.33 -6.37
CA LYS A 412 5.45 -38.41 -7.54
C LYS A 412 4.66 -38.51 -8.87
N SER A 413 3.45 -39.07 -8.85
CA SER A 413 2.58 -39.19 -10.02
C SER A 413 2.12 -37.85 -10.60
N VAL A 414 2.06 -36.81 -9.78
CA VAL A 414 1.57 -35.47 -10.17
C VAL A 414 2.71 -34.61 -10.76
N SER A 415 3.97 -34.95 -10.46
CA SER A 415 5.15 -34.17 -10.85
C SER A 415 5.15 -33.70 -12.32
N PRO A 416 4.83 -34.53 -13.33
CA PRO A 416 4.88 -34.10 -14.73
C PRO A 416 3.83 -33.04 -15.10
N LYS A 417 2.74 -32.94 -14.34
CA LYS A 417 1.63 -32.01 -14.61
C LYS A 417 1.82 -30.66 -13.91
N LEU A 418 2.69 -30.59 -12.90
CA LEU A 418 2.82 -29.40 -12.05
C LEU A 418 3.11 -28.13 -12.85
N LYS A 419 4.00 -28.20 -13.85
CA LYS A 419 4.35 -27.04 -14.67
C LYS A 419 3.12 -26.43 -15.34
N MET A 420 2.35 -27.26 -16.03
CA MET A 420 1.11 -26.86 -16.70
C MET A 420 0.10 -26.29 -15.70
N VAL A 421 -0.07 -26.93 -14.54
CA VAL A 421 -1.00 -26.45 -13.50
C VAL A 421 -0.58 -25.06 -12.97
N PHE A 422 0.72 -24.80 -12.77
CA PHE A 422 1.21 -23.48 -12.37
C PHE A 422 0.99 -22.42 -13.47
N GLU A 423 1.16 -22.78 -14.73
CA GLU A 423 0.92 -21.90 -15.88
C GLU A 423 -0.57 -21.57 -16.03
N ASP A 424 -1.45 -22.58 -15.98
CA ASP A 424 -2.90 -22.42 -16.10
C ASP A 424 -3.47 -21.54 -14.97
N HIS A 425 -3.06 -21.77 -13.72
CA HIS A 425 -3.49 -20.95 -12.59
C HIS A 425 -2.93 -19.52 -12.64
N ALA A 426 -1.71 -19.33 -13.15
CA ALA A 426 -1.16 -17.99 -13.34
C ALA A 426 -1.99 -17.21 -14.38
N GLU A 427 -2.33 -17.85 -15.50
CA GLU A 427 -3.13 -17.24 -16.56
C GLU A 427 -4.53 -16.88 -16.07
N ALA A 428 -5.16 -17.75 -15.26
CA ALA A 428 -6.45 -17.47 -14.64
C ALA A 428 -6.43 -16.23 -13.72
N GLU A 429 -5.33 -16.01 -13.01
CA GLU A 429 -5.10 -14.82 -12.17
C GLU A 429 -4.61 -13.59 -12.96
N GLY A 430 -4.41 -13.74 -14.29
CA GLY A 430 -4.05 -12.65 -15.20
C GLY A 430 -2.56 -12.32 -15.25
N PHE A 431 -1.68 -13.27 -14.95
CA PHE A 431 -0.23 -13.14 -15.12
C PHE A 431 0.43 -14.39 -15.70
N SER A 432 1.69 -14.29 -16.13
CA SER A 432 2.46 -15.43 -16.67
C SER A 432 3.65 -15.76 -15.78
N VAL A 433 3.98 -17.04 -15.66
CA VAL A 433 5.22 -17.52 -15.04
C VAL A 433 6.23 -17.84 -16.14
N ASP A 434 7.43 -17.28 -16.03
CA ASP A 434 8.51 -17.47 -17.01
C ASP A 434 9.46 -18.57 -16.51
N GLU A 435 9.90 -19.46 -17.40
CA GLU A 435 10.90 -20.48 -17.06
C GLU A 435 12.31 -19.87 -17.06
N LEU A 436 13.05 -20.08 -15.95
CA LEU A 436 14.42 -19.62 -15.83
C LEU A 436 15.40 -20.59 -16.50
N PRO A 437 16.47 -20.10 -17.15
CA PRO A 437 17.49 -20.95 -17.72
C PRO A 437 18.14 -21.88 -16.67
N PRO A 438 18.55 -23.09 -17.06
CA PRO A 438 19.30 -23.99 -16.19
C PRO A 438 20.53 -23.27 -15.63
N HIS A 439 20.74 -23.37 -14.31
CA HIS A 439 21.85 -22.73 -13.58
C HIS A 439 21.84 -21.20 -13.47
N ALA A 440 20.78 -20.52 -13.91
CA ALA A 440 20.67 -19.07 -13.71
C ALA A 440 20.54 -18.75 -12.20
N ARG A 441 21.41 -17.90 -11.67
CA ARG A 441 21.30 -17.49 -10.27
C ARG A 441 20.19 -16.45 -10.11
N LEU A 442 19.40 -16.58 -9.04
CA LEU A 442 18.27 -15.70 -8.74
C LEU A 442 18.72 -14.24 -8.56
N ASP A 443 19.89 -14.00 -7.97
CA ASP A 443 20.47 -12.66 -7.77
C ASP A 443 20.79 -11.91 -9.08
N GLN A 444 21.07 -12.63 -10.16
CA GLN A 444 21.36 -12.05 -11.47
C GLN A 444 20.10 -11.69 -12.25
N ILE A 445 18.99 -12.38 -11.95
CA ILE A 445 17.71 -12.23 -12.65
C ILE A 445 16.80 -11.25 -11.91
N VAL A 446 16.81 -11.30 -10.57
CA VAL A 446 15.98 -10.46 -9.72
C VAL A 446 16.60 -9.09 -9.56
N GLN A 447 15.91 -8.07 -10.06
CA GLN A 447 16.30 -6.69 -9.81
C GLN A 447 16.17 -6.37 -8.30
N PRO A 448 17.14 -5.66 -7.68
CA PRO A 448 17.05 -5.26 -6.29
C PRO A 448 15.71 -4.59 -5.97
N ASN A 449 15.14 -4.88 -4.79
CA ASN A 449 13.83 -4.38 -4.33
C ASN A 449 12.61 -4.69 -5.24
N THR A 450 12.72 -5.65 -6.15
CA THR A 450 11.57 -6.08 -6.95
C THR A 450 10.91 -7.30 -6.33
N PRO A 451 9.59 -7.26 -6.03
CA PRO A 451 8.89 -8.41 -5.52
C PRO A 451 8.76 -9.49 -6.61
N TYR A 452 8.86 -10.75 -6.20
CA TYR A 452 8.79 -11.89 -7.11
C TYR A 452 8.13 -13.10 -6.47
N PHE A 453 7.64 -13.99 -7.33
CA PHE A 453 7.28 -15.35 -6.98
C PHE A 453 8.23 -16.30 -7.70
N TYR A 454 8.75 -17.28 -6.99
CA TYR A 454 9.68 -18.27 -7.50
C TYR A 454 9.24 -19.65 -7.03
N VAL A 455 9.20 -20.62 -7.94
CA VAL A 455 8.92 -22.02 -7.63
C VAL A 455 9.91 -22.93 -8.35
N GLU A 456 10.39 -23.93 -7.63
CA GLU A 456 11.22 -25.00 -8.13
C GLU A 456 10.42 -26.31 -8.11
N LEU A 457 10.23 -26.87 -9.29
CA LEU A 457 9.47 -28.09 -9.48
C LEU A 457 10.37 -29.33 -9.32
N PRO A 458 9.81 -30.49 -8.91
CA PRO A 458 10.57 -31.72 -8.73
C PRO A 458 11.22 -32.25 -10.02
N SER A 459 10.67 -31.88 -11.18
CA SER A 459 11.20 -32.21 -12.50
C SER A 459 12.40 -31.33 -12.90
N GLY A 460 12.73 -30.31 -12.11
CA GLY A 460 13.91 -29.46 -12.28
C GLY A 460 13.62 -28.11 -12.92
N GLU A 461 12.42 -27.87 -13.44
CA GLU A 461 12.02 -26.57 -13.97
C GLU A 461 11.88 -25.55 -12.85
N ARG A 462 12.29 -24.33 -13.16
CA ARG A 462 12.31 -23.20 -12.24
C ARG A 462 11.44 -22.10 -12.83
N LEU A 463 10.26 -21.89 -12.26
CA LEU A 463 9.33 -20.88 -12.74
C LEU A 463 9.47 -19.62 -11.91
N TYR A 464 9.44 -18.48 -12.58
CA TYR A 464 9.67 -17.17 -11.99
C TYR A 464 8.64 -16.18 -12.51
N HIS A 465 8.07 -15.40 -11.60
CA HIS A 465 7.21 -14.29 -11.96
C HIS A 465 7.66 -13.02 -11.24
N ARG A 466 7.92 -11.97 -12.02
CA ARG A 466 8.13 -10.63 -11.49
C ARG A 466 6.80 -9.98 -11.14
N VAL A 467 6.54 -9.78 -9.85
CA VAL A 467 5.31 -9.15 -9.36
C VAL A 467 5.32 -7.65 -9.71
N ARG A 468 4.35 -7.21 -10.53
CA ARG A 468 4.21 -5.78 -10.94
C ARG A 468 2.94 -5.11 -10.43
N LYS A 469 1.91 -5.89 -10.08
CA LYS A 469 0.58 -5.43 -9.63
C LYS A 469 0.19 -6.18 -8.35
N HIS A 470 -1.11 -6.26 -8.07
CA HIS A 470 -1.65 -7.20 -7.09
C HIS A 470 -1.21 -8.64 -7.46
N PHE A 471 -0.77 -9.40 -6.44
CA PHE A 471 -0.40 -10.80 -6.57
C PHE A 471 -1.07 -11.56 -5.40
N PRO A 472 -1.75 -12.68 -5.66
CA PRO A 472 -2.42 -13.44 -4.60
C PRO A 472 -1.42 -13.89 -3.54
N LEU A 473 -1.67 -13.56 -2.27
CA LEU A 473 -0.75 -13.92 -1.20
C LEU A 473 -0.61 -15.43 -1.07
N HIS A 474 -1.64 -16.20 -1.40
CA HIS A 474 -1.65 -17.64 -1.26
C HIS A 474 -1.44 -18.39 -2.57
N PHE A 475 -1.04 -17.73 -3.66
CA PHE A 475 -0.91 -18.33 -4.99
C PHE A 475 -0.25 -19.72 -4.99
N GLY A 476 0.99 -19.84 -4.48
CA GLY A 476 1.70 -21.12 -4.46
C GLY A 476 0.98 -22.22 -3.66
N ARG A 477 0.20 -21.83 -2.63
CA ARG A 477 -0.63 -22.75 -1.84
C ARG A 477 -1.94 -23.09 -2.57
N GLU A 478 -2.59 -22.12 -3.20
CA GLU A 478 -3.82 -22.29 -3.99
C GLU A 478 -3.60 -23.26 -5.15
N VAL A 479 -2.50 -23.10 -5.89
CA VAL A 479 -2.12 -24.01 -6.99
C VAL A 479 -1.95 -25.44 -6.48
N LEU A 480 -1.25 -25.62 -5.36
CA LEU A 480 -0.98 -26.95 -4.81
C LEU A 480 -2.20 -27.57 -4.11
N ALA A 481 -3.14 -26.75 -3.62
CA ALA A 481 -4.40 -27.20 -3.03
C ALA A 481 -5.44 -27.62 -4.07
N SER A 482 -5.26 -27.24 -5.34
CA SER A 482 -6.19 -27.56 -6.43
C SER A 482 -6.50 -29.06 -6.54
N SER A 483 -7.69 -29.36 -7.06
CA SER A 483 -8.14 -30.71 -7.46
C SER A 483 -7.17 -31.46 -8.36
N GLN A 484 -6.33 -30.75 -9.11
CA GLN A 484 -5.34 -31.35 -10.00
C GLN A 484 -4.08 -31.86 -9.28
N VAL A 485 -3.83 -31.41 -8.03
CA VAL A 485 -2.59 -31.69 -7.29
C VAL A 485 -2.83 -32.45 -6.00
N LEU A 486 -3.56 -31.86 -5.05
CA LEU A 486 -3.82 -32.47 -3.74
C LEU A 486 -5.32 -32.70 -3.47
N ASP A 487 -6.21 -32.07 -4.23
CA ASP A 487 -7.66 -32.17 -4.06
C ASP A 487 -8.11 -31.73 -2.66
N MET A 488 -7.68 -30.53 -2.28
CA MET A 488 -7.92 -29.94 -0.95
C MET A 488 -8.24 -28.43 -1.07
N GLU A 489 -9.14 -28.07 -1.98
CA GLU A 489 -9.42 -26.66 -2.31
C GLU A 489 -9.89 -25.86 -1.07
N GLU A 490 -10.61 -26.48 -0.14
CA GLU A 490 -11.01 -25.83 1.13
C GLU A 490 -9.83 -25.42 2.03
N ARG A 491 -8.63 -25.97 1.82
CA ARG A 491 -7.41 -25.70 2.59
C ARG A 491 -6.50 -24.64 1.98
N ALA A 492 -6.95 -23.98 0.90
CA ALA A 492 -6.22 -22.90 0.24
C ALA A 492 -5.97 -21.71 1.19
N ASP A 493 -6.96 -21.33 2.03
CA ASP A 493 -6.75 -20.37 3.12
C ASP A 493 -6.20 -21.09 4.36
N TRP A 494 -4.99 -20.71 4.78
CA TRP A 494 -4.32 -21.28 5.95
C TRP A 494 -5.09 -21.04 7.26
N LYS A 495 -5.92 -19.99 7.35
CA LYS A 495 -6.73 -19.72 8.54
C LYS A 495 -7.77 -20.82 8.79
N ASN A 496 -8.25 -21.45 7.73
CA ASN A 496 -9.17 -22.59 7.81
C ASN A 496 -8.48 -23.89 8.23
N CYS A 497 -7.15 -23.90 8.29
CA CYS A 497 -6.33 -25.02 8.75
C CYS A 497 -5.74 -24.80 10.14
N SER A 498 -6.28 -23.83 10.91
CA SER A 498 -5.78 -23.54 12.25
C SER A 498 -6.01 -24.74 13.18
N LEU A 499 -4.93 -25.24 13.80
CA LEU A 499 -4.96 -26.33 14.77
C LEU A 499 -4.62 -25.81 16.16
N SER A 500 -4.92 -26.60 17.19
CA SER A 500 -4.50 -26.27 18.55
C SER A 500 -2.98 -26.38 18.71
N LYS A 501 -2.42 -25.66 19.68
CA LYS A 501 -0.97 -25.67 19.94
C LYS A 501 -0.43 -27.08 20.27
N ASP A 502 -1.24 -27.89 20.94
CA ASP A 502 -0.88 -29.27 21.30
C ASP A 502 -0.86 -30.20 20.07
N GLU A 503 -1.80 -30.03 19.15
CA GLU A 503 -1.81 -30.77 17.88
C GLU A 503 -0.63 -30.38 17.00
N GLU A 504 -0.33 -29.09 16.90
CA GLU A 504 0.85 -28.56 16.21
C GLU A 504 2.14 -29.15 16.78
N ALA A 505 2.29 -29.16 18.11
CA ALA A 505 3.47 -29.73 18.77
C ALA A 505 3.59 -31.24 18.50
N ARG A 506 2.47 -31.97 18.52
CA ARG A 506 2.46 -33.41 18.19
C ARG A 506 2.87 -33.67 16.74
N MET A 507 2.39 -32.86 15.79
CA MET A 507 2.79 -32.95 14.39
C MET A 507 4.28 -32.63 14.20
N ALA A 508 4.78 -31.58 14.86
CA ALA A 508 6.19 -31.22 14.81
C ALA A 508 7.08 -32.34 15.35
N LEU A 509 6.70 -32.95 16.49
CA LEU A 509 7.40 -34.11 17.07
C LEU A 509 7.36 -35.34 16.14
N LYS A 510 6.21 -35.64 15.53
CA LYS A 510 6.06 -36.72 14.56
C LYS A 510 7.00 -36.51 13.37
N PHE A 511 6.96 -35.32 12.76
CA PHE A 511 7.81 -35.02 11.60
C PHE A 511 9.30 -34.99 11.97
N ARG A 512 9.64 -34.48 13.15
CA ARG A 512 11.03 -34.51 13.66
C ARG A 512 11.56 -35.93 13.78
N ALA A 513 10.75 -36.88 14.25
CA ALA A 513 11.14 -38.28 14.29
C ALA A 513 11.34 -38.87 12.89
N THR A 514 10.47 -38.52 11.94
CA THR A 514 10.59 -38.94 10.52
C THR A 514 11.82 -38.34 9.83
N PHE A 515 12.14 -37.08 10.09
CA PHE A 515 13.26 -36.36 9.47
C PHE A 515 14.62 -36.71 10.09
N LYS A 516 14.66 -37.15 11.36
CA LYS A 516 15.88 -37.47 12.11
C LYS A 516 16.95 -38.28 11.34
N PRO A 517 16.63 -39.33 10.55
CA PRO A 517 17.64 -40.09 9.81
C PRO A 517 18.29 -39.34 8.64
N PHE A 518 17.72 -38.21 8.25
CA PHE A 518 18.15 -37.38 7.12
C PHE A 518 18.71 -36.03 7.55
N ASP A 519 18.57 -35.71 8.83
CA ASP A 519 18.97 -34.45 9.41
C ASP A 519 20.51 -34.39 9.48
N PHE A 520 21.11 -33.51 8.69
CA PHE A 520 22.56 -33.34 8.62
C PHE A 520 23.11 -32.45 9.73
N THR A 521 22.24 -31.82 10.54
CA THR A 521 22.65 -30.91 11.61
C THR A 521 22.82 -31.61 12.96
N LEU A 522 22.53 -32.92 13.04
CA LEU A 522 22.57 -33.72 14.26
C LEU A 522 23.92 -34.42 14.48
#